data_AF-A0A965EQG4-F1
#
_entry.id   AF-A0A965EQG4-F1
#
_cell.length_a   1.000
_cell.length_b   1.000
_cell.length_c   1.000
_cell.angle_alpha   90.00
_cell.angle_beta   90.00
_cell.angle_gamma   90.00
#
_symmetry.space_group_name_H-M   'P 1'
#
loop_
_entity.id
_entity.type
_entity.pdbx_description
1 polymer ?
#
loop_
_entity_poly.entity_id
_entity_poly.type
_entity_poly.pdbx_seq_one_letter_code
_entity_poly.pdbx_strand_id
1 'polypeptide(L)'
;MAKKRGQLSLDEEQFIRENINILSIEDIAQTLNRNIDPVKRYIDEEQLYSLDDKSENEILKRKLRSKTFWTEIVRQFDEDTGELQYFEDTWVGLIKQFREDVLPAEELQIKQFITIDILINRSMKERKRHISETEKLQRLVDKEYEKPETERDIPKLANLETQLSFARNSIASYTNEYTKLLNEQQKISKDLKATREQRIKRIEDGKSSWVGLIRMLEDEQIREKEGKEMVILAMATDQAKQKLYEYHNFTDNNVDCPILSPEALESHSNE
;
A
#
# COMPACT_ATOMS: atom_id res chain seq x y z
N MET A 1 -40.37 21.32 -0.87
CA MET A 1 -40.48 21.30 -2.35
C MET A 1 -40.55 19.85 -2.82
N ALA A 2 -41.28 19.54 -3.89
CA ALA A 2 -41.31 18.19 -4.43
C ALA A 2 -39.96 17.87 -5.10
N LYS A 3 -39.33 16.74 -4.71
CA LYS A 3 -38.09 16.25 -5.35
C LYS A 3 -38.40 15.72 -6.75
N LYS A 4 -37.51 15.97 -7.71
CA LYS A 4 -37.64 15.52 -9.10
C LYS A 4 -37.62 13.98 -9.18
N ARG A 5 -38.48 13.38 -10.02
CA ARG A 5 -38.60 11.92 -10.24
C ARG A 5 -38.45 11.60 -11.73
N GLY A 6 -37.90 10.43 -12.06
CA GLY A 6 -37.60 10.01 -13.44
C GLY A 6 -36.10 9.90 -13.72
N GLN A 7 -35.72 9.62 -14.97
CA GLN A 7 -34.33 9.50 -15.42
C GLN A 7 -33.53 10.79 -15.17
N LEU A 8 -32.22 10.68 -14.97
CA LEU A 8 -31.33 11.84 -14.88
C LEU A 8 -31.23 12.50 -16.26
N SER A 9 -31.24 13.83 -16.28
CA SER A 9 -30.93 14.57 -17.51
C SER A 9 -29.42 14.64 -17.74
N LEU A 10 -28.99 14.87 -18.98
CA LEU A 10 -27.57 14.98 -19.34
C LEU A 10 -26.82 16.03 -18.50
N ASP A 11 -27.48 17.14 -18.16
CA ASP A 11 -26.90 18.19 -17.31
C ASP A 11 -26.75 17.71 -15.84
N GLU A 12 -27.72 16.93 -15.34
CA GLU A 12 -27.65 16.32 -13.99
C GLU A 12 -26.53 15.26 -13.95
N GLU A 13 -26.38 14.47 -15.01
CA GLU A 13 -25.32 13.47 -15.16
C GLU A 13 -23.92 14.10 -15.22
N GLN A 14 -23.75 15.20 -15.96
CA GLN A 14 -22.51 15.95 -16.04
C GLN A 14 -22.15 16.57 -14.68
N PHE A 15 -23.12 17.15 -13.98
CA PHE A 15 -22.91 17.72 -12.65
C PHE A 15 -22.44 16.67 -11.63
N ILE A 16 -23.01 15.46 -11.67
CA ILE A 16 -22.57 14.34 -10.83
C ILE A 16 -21.11 13.99 -11.14
N ARG A 17 -20.72 13.87 -12.42
CA ARG A 17 -19.34 13.55 -12.83
C ARG A 17 -18.31 14.57 -12.36
N GLU A 18 -18.66 15.87 -12.39
CA GLU A 18 -17.74 16.94 -12.03
C GLU A 18 -17.58 17.13 -10.51
N ASN A 19 -18.60 16.78 -9.71
CA ASN A 19 -18.66 17.11 -8.29
C ASN A 19 -18.56 15.90 -7.34
N ILE A 20 -18.53 14.66 -7.87
CA ILE A 20 -18.45 13.43 -7.07
C ILE A 20 -17.21 13.35 -6.15
N ASN A 21 -16.12 14.04 -6.50
CA ASN A 21 -14.88 14.05 -5.74
C ASN A 21 -14.81 15.19 -4.70
N ILE A 22 -15.77 16.12 -4.73
CA ILE A 22 -15.75 17.36 -3.93
C ILE A 22 -16.89 17.37 -2.92
N LEU A 23 -18.05 16.85 -3.31
CA LEU A 23 -19.29 16.89 -2.52
C LEU A 23 -19.73 15.47 -2.14
N SER A 24 -20.39 15.35 -0.98
CA SER A 24 -21.02 14.08 -0.57
C SER A 24 -22.19 13.73 -1.49
N ILE A 25 -22.56 12.45 -1.55
CA ILE A 25 -23.69 11.98 -2.37
C ILE A 25 -24.99 12.70 -1.93
N GLU A 26 -25.10 12.97 -0.63
CA GLU A 26 -26.20 13.70 -0.01
C GLU A 26 -26.26 15.15 -0.50
N ASP A 27 -25.12 15.85 -0.55
CA ASP A 27 -25.02 17.23 -1.01
C ASP A 27 -25.29 17.35 -2.51
N ILE A 28 -24.83 16.37 -3.29
CA ILE A 28 -25.11 16.28 -4.73
C ILE A 28 -26.62 16.07 -4.95
N ALA A 29 -27.23 15.14 -4.22
CA ALA A 29 -28.67 14.89 -4.30
C ALA A 29 -29.49 16.11 -3.87
N GLN A 30 -29.04 16.85 -2.87
CA GLN A 30 -29.68 18.08 -2.40
C GLN A 30 -29.57 19.21 -3.45
N THR A 31 -28.40 19.39 -4.06
CA THR A 31 -28.17 20.40 -5.10
C THR A 31 -28.97 20.13 -6.37
N LEU A 32 -29.11 18.85 -6.76
CA LEU A 32 -29.92 18.43 -7.89
C LEU A 32 -31.42 18.35 -7.58
N ASN A 33 -31.82 18.58 -6.32
CA ASN A 33 -33.19 18.40 -5.81
C ASN A 33 -33.77 17.01 -6.16
N ARG A 34 -32.94 15.97 -5.98
CA ARG A 34 -33.22 14.56 -6.25
C ARG A 34 -33.20 13.74 -4.95
N ASN A 35 -33.68 12.49 -5.05
CA ASN A 35 -33.43 11.52 -3.98
C ASN A 35 -32.02 10.95 -4.13
N ILE A 36 -31.49 10.34 -3.06
CA ILE A 36 -30.14 9.77 -3.04
C ILE A 36 -30.07 8.53 -3.95
N ASP A 37 -31.12 7.70 -3.99
CA ASP A 37 -31.10 6.41 -4.70
C ASP A 37 -30.79 6.51 -6.21
N PRO A 38 -31.40 7.43 -6.99
CA PRO A 38 -31.07 7.58 -8.41
C PRO A 38 -29.64 8.07 -8.66
N VAL A 39 -29.10 8.94 -7.79
CA VAL A 39 -27.72 9.44 -7.90
C VAL A 39 -26.75 8.31 -7.60
N LYS A 40 -26.97 7.57 -6.52
CA LYS A 40 -26.16 6.41 -6.14
C LYS A 40 -26.17 5.33 -7.22
N ARG A 41 -27.34 5.01 -7.75
CA ARG A 41 -27.50 4.03 -8.82
C ARG A 41 -26.74 4.43 -10.09
N TYR A 42 -26.79 5.70 -10.49
CA TYR A 42 -26.01 6.21 -11.63
C TYR A 42 -24.50 6.14 -11.38
N ILE A 43 -24.05 6.50 -10.18
CA ILE A 43 -22.64 6.41 -9.79
C ILE A 43 -22.12 4.95 -9.86
N ASP A 44 -22.93 4.00 -9.39
CA ASP A 44 -22.61 2.58 -9.39
C ASP A 44 -22.66 1.96 -10.81
N GLU A 45 -23.67 2.32 -11.61
CA GLU A 45 -23.83 1.85 -13.00
C GLU A 45 -22.72 2.39 -13.93
N GLU A 46 -22.33 3.65 -13.77
CA GLU A 46 -21.26 4.29 -14.56
C GLU A 46 -19.85 4.12 -13.94
N GLN A 47 -19.75 3.44 -12.79
CA GLN A 47 -18.51 3.24 -12.04
C GLN A 47 -17.70 4.53 -11.84
N LEU A 48 -18.37 5.63 -11.46
CA LEU A 48 -17.71 6.95 -11.43
C LEU A 48 -16.58 7.03 -10.39
N TYR A 49 -16.66 6.28 -9.30
CA TYR A 49 -15.53 6.11 -8.36
C TYR A 49 -14.34 5.37 -8.97
N SER A 50 -14.55 4.51 -9.97
CA SER A 50 -13.47 3.83 -10.69
C SER A 50 -12.77 4.74 -11.70
N LEU A 51 -13.32 5.92 -12.05
CA LEU A 51 -12.62 6.88 -12.91
C LEU A 51 -11.44 7.53 -12.18
N ASP A 52 -11.62 7.88 -10.90
CA ASP A 52 -10.55 8.43 -10.06
C ASP A 52 -9.47 7.37 -9.76
N ASP A 53 -9.91 6.16 -9.42
CA ASP A 53 -9.04 5.01 -9.14
C ASP A 53 -8.23 4.57 -10.38
N LYS A 54 -8.83 4.65 -11.58
CA LYS A 54 -8.12 4.47 -12.87
C LYS A 54 -7.12 5.60 -13.11
N SER A 55 -7.48 6.85 -12.81
CA SER A 55 -6.58 7.99 -12.98
C SER A 55 -5.35 7.87 -12.07
N GLU A 56 -5.55 7.45 -10.82
CA GLU A 56 -4.50 7.25 -9.84
C GLU A 56 -3.61 6.06 -10.22
N ASN A 57 -4.21 4.95 -10.66
CA ASN A 57 -3.47 3.80 -11.18
C ASN A 57 -2.59 4.20 -12.37
N GLU A 58 -3.10 5.01 -13.31
CA GLU A 58 -2.33 5.50 -14.45
C GLU A 58 -1.19 6.44 -14.02
N ILE A 59 -1.40 7.28 -13.01
CA ILE A 59 -0.32 8.10 -12.43
C ILE A 59 0.76 7.21 -11.82
N LEU A 60 0.38 6.18 -11.05
CA LEU A 60 1.33 5.24 -10.44
C LEU A 60 2.07 4.41 -11.49
N LYS A 61 1.40 3.99 -12.57
CA LYS A 61 2.05 3.34 -13.73
C LYS A 61 3.06 4.27 -14.39
N ARG A 62 2.72 5.54 -14.62
CA ARG A 62 3.67 6.53 -15.16
C ARG A 62 4.86 6.74 -14.22
N LYS A 63 4.63 6.82 -12.90
CA LYS A 63 5.71 6.90 -11.89
C LYS A 63 6.61 5.66 -11.96
N LEU A 64 6.05 4.46 -12.10
CA LEU A 64 6.82 3.22 -12.31
C LEU A 64 7.68 3.29 -13.57
N ARG A 65 7.10 3.72 -14.71
CA ARG A 65 7.81 3.84 -15.99
C ARG A 65 8.97 4.86 -15.95
N SER A 66 8.90 5.82 -15.04
CA SER A 66 9.99 6.80 -14.82
C SER A 66 11.15 6.25 -13.96
N LYS A 67 11.01 5.08 -13.34
CA LYS A 67 12.05 4.49 -12.48
C LYS A 67 13.23 4.01 -13.32
N THR A 68 14.43 4.10 -12.75
CA THR A 68 15.70 3.73 -13.40
C THR A 68 15.75 2.26 -13.84
N PHE A 69 15.08 1.37 -13.12
CA PHE A 69 15.05 -0.05 -13.42
C PHE A 69 13.97 -0.45 -14.45
N TRP A 70 13.07 0.46 -14.86
CA TRP A 70 11.97 0.11 -15.76
C TRP A 70 12.45 -0.43 -17.11
N THR A 71 13.49 0.18 -17.68
CA THR A 71 14.08 -0.29 -18.94
C THR A 71 14.65 -1.70 -18.85
N GLU A 72 15.08 -2.13 -17.66
CA GLU A 72 15.54 -3.49 -17.42
C GLU A 72 14.37 -4.47 -17.36
N ILE A 73 13.27 -4.10 -16.70
CA ILE A 73 12.04 -4.89 -16.60
C ILE A 73 11.45 -5.17 -17.99
N VAL A 74 11.36 -4.15 -18.85
CA VAL A 74 10.87 -4.30 -20.23
C VAL A 74 11.76 -5.23 -21.07
N ARG A 75 13.06 -5.32 -20.76
CA ARG A 75 13.98 -6.26 -21.45
C ARG A 75 13.91 -7.69 -20.90
N GLN A 76 13.45 -7.87 -19.66
CA GLN A 76 13.42 -9.17 -18.99
C GLN A 76 12.09 -9.92 -19.18
N PHE A 77 10.99 -9.19 -19.34
CA PHE A 77 9.64 -9.75 -19.44
C PHE A 77 9.01 -9.48 -20.79
N ASP A 78 8.27 -10.46 -21.28
CA ASP A 78 7.62 -10.37 -22.58
C ASP A 78 6.26 -9.64 -22.47
N GLU A 79 6.00 -8.73 -23.40
CA GLU A 79 4.69 -8.06 -23.51
C GLU A 79 3.59 -9.05 -23.95
N ASP A 80 3.91 -9.94 -24.90
CA ASP A 80 2.96 -10.88 -25.52
C ASP A 80 2.35 -11.88 -24.54
N THR A 81 3.08 -12.22 -23.48
CA THR A 81 2.63 -13.18 -22.45
C THR A 81 1.80 -12.51 -21.35
N GLY A 82 1.72 -11.17 -21.34
CA GLY A 82 1.07 -10.39 -20.30
C GLY A 82 1.90 -10.21 -19.02
N GLU A 83 3.17 -10.66 -18.99
CA GLU A 83 4.06 -10.55 -17.83
C GLU A 83 4.31 -9.08 -17.46
N LEU A 84 4.47 -8.20 -18.44
CA LEU A 84 4.68 -6.77 -18.20
C LEU A 84 3.44 -6.11 -17.58
N GLN A 85 2.25 -6.45 -18.08
CA GLN A 85 0.98 -5.96 -17.53
C GLN A 85 0.80 -6.44 -16.09
N TYR A 86 1.09 -7.71 -15.83
CA TYR A 86 1.07 -8.28 -14.48
C TYR A 86 2.02 -7.55 -13.54
N PHE A 87 3.24 -7.23 -14.01
CA PHE A 87 4.20 -6.46 -13.22
C PHE A 87 3.64 -5.08 -12.85
N GLU A 88 3.13 -4.33 -13.82
CA GLU A 88 2.57 -2.99 -13.59
C GLU A 88 1.40 -3.01 -12.60
N ASP A 89 0.45 -3.92 -12.80
CA ASP A 89 -0.76 -3.98 -11.96
C ASP A 89 -0.42 -4.42 -10.53
N THR A 90 0.48 -5.40 -10.38
CA THR A 90 0.94 -5.86 -9.05
C THR A 90 1.72 -4.78 -8.33
N TRP A 91 2.57 -4.04 -9.06
CA TRP A 91 3.31 -2.91 -8.51
C TRP A 91 2.35 -1.84 -7.95
N VAL A 92 1.37 -1.43 -8.76
CA VAL A 92 0.38 -0.42 -8.35
C VAL A 92 -0.39 -0.88 -7.12
N GLY A 93 -0.85 -2.13 -7.10
CA GLY A 93 -1.56 -2.70 -5.96
C GLY A 93 -0.72 -2.69 -4.67
N LEU A 94 0.55 -3.07 -4.76
CA LEU A 94 1.47 -3.04 -3.62
C LEU A 94 1.72 -1.60 -3.15
N ILE A 95 2.07 -0.68 -4.06
CA ILE A 95 2.32 0.73 -3.70
C ILE A 95 1.10 1.37 -3.02
N LYS A 96 -0.13 1.10 -3.50
CA LYS A 96 -1.37 1.56 -2.86
C LYS A 96 -1.50 1.06 -1.42
N GLN A 97 -1.16 -0.21 -1.16
CA GLN A 97 -1.20 -0.78 0.20
C GLN A 97 -0.19 -0.11 1.16
N PHE A 98 0.92 0.41 0.64
CA PHE A 98 1.92 1.10 1.45
C PHE A 98 1.63 2.60 1.67
N ARG A 99 0.54 3.15 1.10
CA ARG A 99 0.07 4.54 1.32
C ARG A 99 1.18 5.59 1.13
N GLU A 100 1.75 5.65 -0.07
CA GLU A 100 2.80 6.59 -0.55
C GLU A 100 4.13 6.64 0.22
N ASP A 101 4.24 6.08 1.42
CA ASP A 101 5.42 6.21 2.30
C ASP A 101 6.45 5.07 2.07
N VAL A 102 6.71 4.76 0.80
CA VAL A 102 7.60 3.67 0.36
C VAL A 102 9.02 4.21 0.17
N LEU A 103 9.99 3.64 0.88
CA LEU A 103 11.40 4.01 0.70
C LEU A 103 11.96 3.42 -0.59
N PRO A 104 12.99 4.03 -1.20
CA PRO A 104 13.67 3.47 -2.38
C PRO A 104 14.16 2.03 -2.18
N ALA A 105 14.55 1.65 -0.96
CA ALA A 105 14.94 0.27 -0.65
C ALA A 105 13.75 -0.71 -0.69
N GLU A 106 12.58 -0.28 -0.23
CA GLU A 106 11.34 -1.07 -0.28
C GLU A 106 10.84 -1.18 -1.73
N GLU A 107 11.01 -0.12 -2.54
CA GLU A 107 10.73 -0.16 -3.98
C GLU A 107 11.56 -1.25 -4.69
N LEU A 108 12.85 -1.37 -4.35
CA LEU A 108 13.71 -2.43 -4.90
C LEU A 108 13.30 -3.83 -4.42
N GLN A 109 12.86 -3.96 -3.16
CA GLN A 109 12.34 -5.22 -2.63
C GLN A 109 11.02 -5.61 -3.31
N ILE A 110 10.12 -4.65 -3.56
CA ILE A 110 8.88 -4.86 -4.32
C ILE A 110 9.21 -5.29 -5.75
N LYS A 111 10.18 -4.64 -6.41
CA LYS A 111 10.67 -5.05 -7.74
C LYS A 111 11.10 -6.53 -7.71
N GLN A 112 11.98 -6.89 -6.79
CA GLN A 112 12.49 -8.27 -6.65
C GLN A 112 11.35 -9.26 -6.37
N PHE A 113 10.41 -8.89 -5.50
CA PHE A 113 9.26 -9.73 -5.16
C PHE A 113 8.41 -10.06 -6.39
N ILE A 114 8.05 -9.06 -7.20
CA ILE A 114 7.24 -9.26 -8.41
C ILE A 114 8.04 -10.03 -9.47
N THR A 115 9.33 -9.73 -9.64
CA THR A 115 10.21 -10.46 -10.55
C THR A 115 10.26 -11.95 -10.23
N ILE A 116 10.47 -12.30 -8.95
CA ILE A 116 10.50 -13.71 -8.51
C ILE A 116 9.14 -14.37 -8.75
N ASP A 117 8.04 -13.66 -8.52
CA ASP A 117 6.70 -14.19 -8.76
C ASP A 117 6.45 -14.53 -10.24
N ILE A 118 6.89 -13.67 -11.16
CA ILE A 118 6.84 -13.95 -12.61
C ILE A 118 7.69 -15.18 -12.96
N LEU A 119 8.90 -15.28 -12.40
CA LEU A 119 9.78 -16.45 -12.62
C LEU A 119 9.17 -17.75 -12.08
N ILE A 120 8.49 -17.70 -10.94
CA ILE A 120 7.73 -18.83 -10.39
C ILE A 120 6.65 -19.27 -11.39
N ASN A 121 5.88 -18.33 -11.94
CA ASN A 121 4.85 -18.63 -12.93
C ASN A 121 5.44 -19.25 -14.20
N ARG A 122 6.58 -18.75 -14.68
CA ARG A 122 7.31 -19.31 -15.82
C ARG A 122 7.78 -20.74 -15.56
N SER A 123 8.42 -20.98 -14.41
CA SER A 123 8.86 -22.31 -13.98
C SER A 123 7.70 -23.30 -13.89
N MET A 124 6.55 -22.86 -13.37
CA MET A 124 5.35 -23.68 -13.28
C MET A 124 4.75 -24.03 -14.65
N LYS A 125 4.80 -23.11 -15.62
CA LYS A 125 4.34 -23.34 -16.99
C LYS A 125 5.21 -24.38 -17.70
N GLU A 126 6.54 -24.28 -17.59
CA GLU A 126 7.47 -25.26 -18.17
C GLU A 126 7.37 -26.62 -17.48
N ARG A 127 7.22 -26.65 -16.16
CA ARG A 127 6.95 -27.90 -15.43
C ARG A 127 5.68 -28.59 -15.93
N LYS A 128 4.59 -27.85 -16.12
CA LYS A 128 3.33 -28.40 -16.67
C LYS A 128 3.53 -28.97 -18.08
N ARG A 129 4.31 -28.28 -18.93
CA ARG A 129 4.67 -28.76 -20.26
C ARG A 129 5.43 -30.08 -20.21
N HIS A 130 6.48 -30.17 -19.39
CA HIS A 130 7.28 -31.40 -19.27
C HIS A 130 6.50 -32.56 -18.64
N ILE A 131 5.55 -32.30 -17.74
CA ILE A 131 4.63 -33.33 -17.25
C ILE A 131 3.81 -33.88 -18.41
N SER A 132 3.21 -33.02 -19.25
CA SER A 132 2.44 -33.46 -20.41
C SER A 132 3.30 -34.21 -21.44
N GLU A 133 4.54 -33.77 -21.68
CA GLU A 133 5.49 -34.47 -22.55
C GLU A 133 5.86 -35.85 -21.98
N THR A 134 6.08 -35.95 -20.67
CA THR A 134 6.36 -37.20 -19.98
C THR A 134 5.19 -38.18 -20.11
N GLU A 135 3.95 -37.71 -19.94
CA GLU A 135 2.76 -38.55 -20.15
C GLU A 135 2.63 -39.06 -21.59
N LYS A 136 2.91 -38.20 -22.58
CA LYS A 136 2.90 -38.60 -24.00
C LYS A 136 3.97 -39.65 -24.29
N LEU A 137 5.20 -39.43 -23.81
CA LEU A 137 6.31 -40.37 -23.98
C LEU A 137 6.01 -41.69 -23.28
N GLN A 138 5.47 -41.67 -22.06
CA GLN A 138 5.08 -42.88 -21.33
C GLN A 138 4.07 -43.71 -22.13
N ARG A 139 3.02 -43.09 -22.69
CA ARG A 139 2.05 -43.80 -23.52
C ARG A 139 2.67 -44.45 -24.76
N LEU A 140 3.67 -43.80 -25.37
CA LEU A 140 4.38 -44.36 -26.52
C LEU A 140 5.27 -45.55 -26.13
N VAL A 141 5.92 -45.46 -24.97
CA VAL A 141 6.72 -46.55 -24.39
C VAL A 141 5.81 -47.74 -24.05
N ASP A 142 4.70 -47.51 -23.36
CA ASP A 142 3.74 -48.55 -22.97
C ASP A 142 3.18 -49.27 -24.22
N LYS A 143 2.81 -48.52 -25.26
CA LYS A 143 2.32 -49.07 -26.52
C LYS A 143 3.37 -49.93 -27.25
N GLU A 144 4.64 -49.61 -27.13
CA GLU A 144 5.73 -50.42 -27.70
C GLU A 144 5.97 -51.68 -26.86
N TYR A 145 5.84 -51.59 -25.54
CA TYR A 145 5.90 -52.74 -24.63
C TYR A 145 4.71 -53.71 -24.77
N GLU A 146 3.53 -53.23 -25.14
CA GLU A 146 2.36 -54.06 -25.45
C GLU A 146 2.56 -55.00 -26.65
N LYS A 147 3.51 -54.69 -27.54
CA LYS A 147 3.83 -55.55 -28.68
C LYS A 147 4.58 -56.82 -28.24
N PRO A 148 4.41 -57.94 -28.98
CA PRO A 148 5.23 -59.14 -28.80
C PRO A 148 6.72 -58.84 -28.94
N GLU A 149 7.56 -59.51 -28.16
CA GLU A 149 9.01 -59.23 -28.08
C GLU A 149 9.74 -59.32 -29.43
N THR A 150 9.24 -60.16 -30.35
CA THR A 150 9.72 -60.31 -31.73
C THR A 150 9.39 -59.15 -32.67
N GLU A 151 8.40 -58.31 -32.34
CA GLU A 151 7.93 -57.18 -33.16
C GLU A 151 8.31 -55.81 -32.58
N ARG A 152 9.04 -55.81 -31.45
CA ARG A 152 9.48 -54.57 -30.78
C ARG A 152 10.65 -53.94 -31.52
N ASP A 153 10.55 -52.64 -31.75
CA ASP A 153 11.67 -51.84 -32.23
C ASP A 153 12.57 -51.43 -31.06
N ILE A 154 13.57 -52.26 -30.76
CA ILE A 154 14.50 -52.07 -29.63
C ILE A 154 15.23 -50.70 -29.71
N PRO A 155 15.80 -50.28 -30.86
CA PRO A 155 16.40 -48.96 -31.00
C PRO A 155 15.43 -47.81 -30.69
N LYS A 156 14.19 -47.88 -31.18
CA LYS A 156 13.19 -46.84 -30.94
C LYS A 156 12.75 -46.81 -29.48
N LEU A 157 12.59 -47.97 -28.84
CA LEU A 157 12.24 -48.08 -27.43
C LEU A 157 13.32 -47.44 -26.55
N ALA A 158 14.60 -47.76 -26.78
CA ALA A 158 15.72 -47.19 -26.04
C ALA A 158 15.79 -45.65 -26.17
N ASN A 159 15.48 -45.11 -27.35
CA ASN A 159 15.40 -43.66 -27.56
C ASN A 159 14.23 -43.03 -26.78
N LEU A 160 13.05 -43.65 -26.78
CA LEU A 160 11.90 -43.18 -26.02
C LEU A 160 12.15 -43.20 -24.50
N GLU A 161 12.78 -44.26 -23.99
CA GLU A 161 13.16 -44.36 -22.57
C GLU A 161 14.19 -43.32 -22.16
N THR A 162 15.16 -43.04 -23.05
CA THR A 162 16.15 -41.98 -22.86
C THR A 162 15.47 -40.62 -22.77
N GLN A 163 14.57 -40.29 -23.71
CA GLN A 163 13.80 -39.04 -23.68
C GLN A 163 12.90 -38.92 -22.44
N LEU A 164 12.26 -40.01 -22.03
CA LEU A 164 11.44 -40.08 -20.83
C LEU A 164 12.28 -39.80 -19.57
N SER A 165 13.48 -40.37 -19.48
CA SER A 165 14.43 -40.11 -18.39
C SER A 165 14.83 -38.64 -18.34
N PHE A 166 15.17 -38.03 -19.48
CA PHE A 166 15.47 -36.60 -19.56
C PHE A 166 14.30 -35.72 -19.11
N ALA A 167 13.08 -36.00 -19.58
CA ALA A 167 11.89 -35.25 -19.20
C ALA A 167 11.60 -35.33 -17.69
N ARG A 168 11.74 -36.52 -17.09
CA ARG A 168 11.61 -36.72 -15.63
C ARG A 168 12.65 -35.94 -14.83
N ASN A 169 13.90 -35.93 -15.28
CA ASN A 169 14.97 -35.17 -14.64
C ASN A 169 14.72 -33.65 -14.72
N SER A 170 14.22 -33.15 -15.86
CA SER A 170 13.84 -31.74 -16.00
C SER A 170 12.75 -31.34 -15.02
N ILE A 171 11.72 -32.17 -14.81
CA ILE A 171 10.65 -31.90 -13.82
C ILE A 171 11.23 -31.72 -12.41
N ALA A 172 12.17 -32.56 -12.00
CA ALA A 172 12.83 -32.46 -10.71
C ALA A 172 13.63 -31.15 -10.58
N SER A 173 14.34 -30.76 -11.64
CA SER A 173 15.12 -29.51 -11.68
C SER A 173 14.23 -28.27 -11.50
N TYR A 174 13.14 -28.16 -12.27
CA TYR A 174 12.18 -27.04 -12.14
C TYR A 174 11.47 -27.03 -10.78
N THR A 175 11.21 -28.21 -10.19
CA THR A 175 10.61 -28.28 -8.83
C THR A 175 11.57 -27.72 -7.76
N ASN A 176 12.87 -27.99 -7.91
CA ASN A 176 13.89 -27.44 -7.02
C ASN A 176 14.05 -25.93 -7.20
N GLU A 177 14.05 -25.45 -8.44
CA GLU A 177 14.09 -24.01 -8.75
C GLU A 177 12.87 -23.29 -8.17
N TYR A 178 11.66 -23.81 -8.41
CA TYR A 178 10.41 -23.31 -7.83
C TYR A 178 10.50 -23.16 -6.31
N THR A 179 11.00 -24.19 -5.62
CA THR A 179 11.10 -24.19 -4.15
C THR A 179 12.08 -23.12 -3.67
N LYS A 180 13.20 -22.92 -4.37
CA LYS A 180 14.18 -21.86 -4.05
C LYS A 180 13.57 -20.47 -4.24
N LEU A 181 12.95 -20.22 -5.39
CA LEU A 181 12.31 -18.95 -5.70
C LEU A 181 11.20 -18.63 -4.70
N LEU A 182 10.37 -19.61 -4.34
CA LEU A 182 9.31 -19.45 -3.35
C LEU A 182 9.86 -19.07 -1.97
N ASN A 183 10.96 -19.71 -1.54
CA ASN A 183 11.59 -19.38 -0.26
C ASN A 183 12.16 -17.96 -0.24
N GLU A 184 12.79 -17.50 -1.34
CA GLU A 184 13.27 -16.12 -1.46
C GLU A 184 12.11 -15.12 -1.46
N GLN A 185 11.03 -15.41 -2.18
CA GLN A 185 9.82 -14.59 -2.20
C GLN A 185 9.23 -14.44 -0.79
N GLN A 186 9.09 -15.54 -0.05
CA GLN A 186 8.59 -15.52 1.33
C GLN A 186 9.48 -14.71 2.27
N LYS A 187 10.80 -14.81 2.10
CA LYS A 187 11.77 -14.02 2.86
C LYS A 187 11.59 -12.53 2.60
N ILE A 188 11.55 -12.11 1.34
CA ILE A 188 11.33 -10.69 0.97
C ILE A 188 10.00 -10.18 1.53
N SER A 189 8.93 -10.97 1.42
CA SER A 189 7.62 -10.60 1.96
C SER A 189 7.65 -10.37 3.47
N LYS A 190 8.37 -11.23 4.21
CA LYS A 190 8.55 -11.08 5.66
C LYS A 190 9.39 -9.84 6.00
N ASP A 191 10.48 -9.61 5.27
CA ASP A 191 11.38 -8.49 5.50
C ASP A 191 10.70 -7.14 5.21
N LEU A 192 9.87 -7.05 4.16
CA LEU A 192 9.04 -5.89 3.85
C LEU A 192 8.07 -5.55 5.00
N LYS A 193 7.37 -6.57 5.53
CA LYS A 193 6.45 -6.39 6.66
C LYS A 193 7.18 -5.96 7.93
N ALA A 194 8.29 -6.61 8.24
CA ALA A 194 9.08 -6.32 9.44
C ALA A 194 9.68 -4.90 9.40
N THR A 195 10.20 -4.47 8.24
CA THR A 195 10.78 -3.13 8.08
C THR A 195 9.73 -2.05 8.30
N ARG A 196 8.51 -2.27 7.79
CA ARG A 196 7.37 -1.37 8.01
C ARG A 196 6.97 -1.32 9.49
N GLU A 197 6.82 -2.47 10.13
CA GLU A 197 6.44 -2.55 11.55
C GLU A 197 7.49 -1.88 12.46
N GLN A 198 8.78 -2.09 12.18
CA GLN A 198 9.88 -1.43 12.90
C GLN A 198 9.87 0.09 12.72
N ARG A 199 9.44 0.58 11.55
CA ARG A 199 9.32 2.02 11.30
C ARG A 199 8.17 2.63 12.10
N ILE A 200 7.00 1.98 12.06
CA ILE A 200 5.81 2.42 12.82
C ILE A 200 6.13 2.46 14.31
N LYS A 201 6.73 1.38 14.85
CA LYS A 201 7.18 1.34 16.25
C LYS A 201 8.17 2.45 16.59
N ARG A 202 9.17 2.71 15.73
CA ARG A 202 10.10 3.83 15.95
C ARG A 202 9.43 5.20 15.97
N ILE A 203 8.39 5.40 15.16
CA ILE A 203 7.62 6.66 15.15
C ILE A 203 6.77 6.77 16.43
N GLU A 204 6.16 5.67 16.88
CA GLU A 204 5.36 5.62 18.12
C GLU A 204 6.24 5.81 19.37
N ASP A 205 7.37 5.11 19.45
CA ASP A 205 8.35 5.22 20.54
C ASP A 205 9.07 6.58 20.51
N GLY A 206 9.28 7.15 19.33
CA GLY A 206 9.92 8.46 19.15
C GLY A 206 9.07 9.62 19.68
N LYS A 207 7.74 9.47 19.69
CA LYS A 207 6.81 10.48 20.23
C LYS A 207 6.64 10.41 21.75
N SER A 208 6.93 9.25 22.35
CA SER A 208 6.61 8.96 23.76
C SER A 208 7.85 8.75 24.65
N SER A 209 9.01 8.41 24.07
CA SER A 209 10.25 8.26 24.84
C SER A 209 10.99 9.59 25.01
N TRP A 210 11.56 9.82 26.20
CA TRP A 210 12.38 10.99 26.51
C TRP A 210 13.53 11.21 25.52
N VAL A 211 14.16 10.12 25.06
CA VAL A 211 15.20 10.17 24.01
C VAL A 211 14.63 10.60 22.65
N GLY A 212 13.40 10.19 22.33
CA GLY A 212 12.69 10.61 21.14
C GLY A 212 12.33 12.10 21.15
N LEU A 213 11.88 12.62 22.28
CA LEU A 213 11.66 14.05 22.49
C LEU A 213 12.96 14.86 22.34
N ILE A 214 14.09 14.35 22.85
CA ILE A 214 15.40 14.99 22.65
C ILE A 214 15.79 15.03 21.17
N ARG A 215 15.59 13.94 20.43
CA ARG A 215 15.85 13.93 18.98
C ARG A 215 14.93 14.85 18.21
N MET A 216 13.66 14.98 18.60
CA MET A 216 12.76 15.98 18.00
C MET A 216 13.26 17.41 18.20
N LEU A 217 13.92 17.70 19.33
CA LEU A 217 14.55 18.99 19.63
C LEU A 217 15.93 19.19 18.98
N GLU A 218 16.51 18.15 18.33
CA GLU A 218 17.71 18.32 17.50
C GLU A 218 17.39 19.08 16.20
N ASP A 219 16.17 18.94 15.67
CA ASP A 219 15.68 19.73 14.55
C ASP A 219 15.49 21.19 14.96
N GLU A 220 16.20 22.09 14.29
CA GLU A 220 16.20 23.53 14.59
C GLU A 220 14.83 24.17 14.41
N GLN A 221 14.06 23.76 13.39
CA GLN A 221 12.75 24.35 13.12
C GLN A 221 11.72 23.97 14.18
N ILE A 222 11.73 22.69 14.58
CA ILE A 222 10.85 22.18 15.64
C ILE A 222 11.24 22.80 16.98
N ARG A 223 12.54 22.83 17.30
CA ARG A 223 13.05 23.42 18.54
C ARG A 223 12.67 24.90 18.68
N GLU A 224 12.80 25.70 17.62
CA GLU A 224 12.46 27.11 17.68
C GLU A 224 10.95 27.34 17.86
N LYS A 225 10.13 26.53 17.19
CA LYS A 225 8.67 26.60 17.32
C LYS A 225 8.21 26.24 18.73
N GLU A 226 8.61 25.06 19.22
CA GLU A 226 8.27 24.58 20.57
C GLU A 226 8.84 25.51 21.64
N GLY A 227 10.04 26.06 21.42
CA GLY A 227 10.65 27.06 22.30
C GLY A 227 9.84 28.36 22.40
N LYS A 228 9.32 28.86 21.27
CA LYS A 228 8.42 30.04 21.25
C LYS A 228 7.12 29.74 21.99
N GLU A 229 6.50 28.59 21.73
CA GLU A 229 5.27 28.18 22.41
C GLU A 229 5.48 28.06 23.93
N MET A 230 6.59 27.47 24.38
CA MET A 230 6.94 27.40 25.80
C MET A 230 7.11 28.78 26.45
N VAL A 231 7.80 29.71 25.77
CA VAL A 231 7.99 31.08 26.31
C VAL A 231 6.67 31.82 26.40
N ILE A 232 5.81 31.69 25.38
CA ILE A 232 4.46 32.27 25.40
C ILE A 232 3.65 31.70 26.56
N LEU A 233 3.70 30.38 26.75
CA LEU A 233 3.00 29.71 27.84
C LEU A 233 3.52 30.16 29.22
N ALA A 234 4.85 30.30 29.37
CA ALA A 234 5.46 30.82 30.58
C ALA A 234 5.01 32.26 30.87
N MET A 235 5.04 33.14 29.87
CA MET A 235 4.56 34.53 30.00
C MET A 235 3.07 34.59 30.35
N ALA A 236 2.24 33.75 29.72
CA ALA A 236 0.81 33.67 30.02
C ALA A 236 0.56 33.14 31.45
N THR A 237 1.37 32.18 31.88
CA THR A 237 1.32 31.63 33.24
C THR A 237 1.72 32.67 34.26
N ASP A 238 2.78 33.45 34.01
CA ASP A 238 3.21 34.53 34.89
C ASP A 238 2.17 35.65 34.97
N GLN A 239 1.57 36.05 33.84
CA GLN A 239 0.47 37.03 33.84
C GLN A 239 -0.77 36.52 34.58
N ALA A 240 -1.14 35.25 34.39
CA ALA A 240 -2.26 34.66 35.13
C ALA A 240 -1.94 34.58 36.63
N LYS A 241 -0.71 34.23 36.98
CA LYS A 241 -0.22 34.19 38.36
C LYS A 241 -0.29 35.59 39.02
N GLN A 242 0.16 36.64 38.33
CA GLN A 242 0.04 38.02 38.82
C GLN A 242 -1.41 38.42 39.06
N LYS A 243 -2.32 38.15 38.12
CA LYS A 243 -3.75 38.41 38.29
C LYS A 243 -4.37 37.68 39.48
N LEU A 244 -3.87 36.48 39.79
CA LEU A 244 -4.32 35.69 40.93
C LEU A 244 -3.70 36.17 42.26
N TYR A 245 -2.65 36.99 42.21
CA TYR A 245 -2.06 37.65 43.37
C TYR A 245 -2.69 39.02 43.64
N GLU A 246 -3.32 39.66 42.64
CA GLU A 246 -4.03 40.92 42.82
C GLU A 246 -5.34 40.76 43.63
N TYR A 247 -5.75 41.84 44.31
CA TYR A 247 -7.05 41.88 44.99
C TYR A 247 -8.19 41.77 43.99
N HIS A 248 -9.08 40.81 44.22
CA HIS A 248 -10.24 40.54 43.39
C HIS A 248 -11.54 40.83 44.14
N ASN A 249 -12.46 41.55 43.48
CA ASN A 249 -13.80 41.76 43.99
C ASN A 249 -14.67 40.55 43.63
N PHE A 250 -15.03 39.77 44.64
CA PHE A 250 -15.91 38.62 44.47
C PHE A 250 -17.37 39.06 44.35
N THR A 251 -18.21 38.14 43.86
CA THR A 251 -19.65 38.39 43.61
C THR A 251 -20.46 38.78 44.86
N ASP A 252 -19.91 38.56 46.05
CA ASP A 252 -20.47 38.96 47.35
C ASP A 252 -20.03 40.37 47.79
N ASN A 253 -19.34 41.12 46.93
CA ASN A 253 -18.69 42.41 47.19
C ASN A 253 -17.56 42.37 48.23
N ASN A 254 -17.05 41.19 48.60
CA ASN A 254 -15.83 41.09 49.40
C ASN A 254 -14.60 41.21 48.50
N VAL A 255 -13.58 41.90 49.02
CA VAL A 255 -12.28 42.07 48.35
C VAL A 255 -11.30 41.11 49.01
N ASP A 256 -10.78 40.17 48.25
CA ASP A 256 -9.76 39.23 48.75
C ASP A 256 -8.82 38.80 47.61
N CYS A 257 -7.70 38.18 47.96
CA CYS A 257 -6.76 37.61 47.01
C CYS A 257 -7.20 36.19 46.60
N PRO A 258 -7.32 35.87 45.29
CA PRO A 258 -7.68 34.53 44.84
C PRO A 258 -6.74 33.40 45.28
N ILE A 259 -5.43 33.67 45.46
CA ILE A 259 -4.45 32.67 45.89
C ILE A 259 -3.64 33.20 47.09
N LEU A 260 -3.67 32.43 48.18
CA LEU A 260 -2.85 32.66 49.38
C LEU A 260 -1.57 31.82 49.31
N SER A 261 -0.49 32.42 48.82
CA SER A 261 0.87 31.87 48.93
C SER A 261 1.80 32.88 49.64
N PRO A 262 2.94 32.44 50.23
CA PRO A 262 3.90 33.34 50.86
C PRO A 262 4.35 34.47 49.93
N GLU A 263 4.54 34.16 48.66
CA GLU A 263 4.94 35.12 47.62
C GLU A 263 3.83 36.13 47.31
N ALA A 264 2.55 35.72 47.37
CA ALA A 264 1.42 36.62 47.21
C ALA A 264 1.35 37.62 48.39
N LEU A 265 1.58 37.15 49.61
CA LEU A 265 1.58 38.00 50.81
C LEU A 265 2.76 38.99 50.83
N GLU A 266 3.94 38.58 50.36
CA GLU A 266 5.12 39.45 50.21
C GLU A 266 4.91 40.55 49.16
N SER A 267 4.14 40.28 48.10
CA SER A 267 3.82 41.29 47.08
C SER A 267 2.95 42.42 47.64
N HIS A 268 2.02 42.13 48.56
CA HIS A 268 1.14 43.10 49.21
C HIS A 268 1.77 43.83 50.41
N SER A 269 2.89 43.32 50.93
CA SER A 269 3.57 43.94 52.09
C SER A 269 4.71 44.88 51.71
N ASN A 270 5.04 44.96 50.41
CA ASN A 270 6.04 45.87 49.85
C ASN A 270 5.44 47.08 49.10
N GLU A 271 4.11 47.25 49.09
CA GLU A 271 3.40 48.48 48.70
C GLU A 271 3.05 49.35 49.92
#